data_AF-A0A1G1YVD7-F1
#
_entry.id   AF-A0A1G1YVD7-F1
#
_cell.length_a   1.000
_cell.length_b   1.000
_cell.length_c   1.000
_cell.angle_alpha   90.00
_cell.angle_beta   90.00
_cell.angle_gamma   90.00
#
_symmetry.space_group_name_H-M   'P 1'
#
loop_
_entity.id
_entity.type
_entity.pdbx_description
1 polymer ?
#
loop_
_entity_poly.entity_id
_entity_poly.type
_entity_poly.pdbx_seq_one_letter_code
_entity_poly.pdbx_strand_id
1 'polypeptide(L)'
;MDNQPEPLDYHYKTNLKLDYFILGADIAILGWTLVNLDWLPKERLYVYLIGAFWSLVALSVISGVLRQIYNAMLFGINHQSVYAAEIANQIERASMGGGSFINQQTGKMMLSEEFKKLANPHREKEKLGKEKYEKYSRCSQFYSNASICLLAIALFLLIITRILSL
;
A
#
# COMPACT_ATOMS: atom_id res chain seq x y z
N MET A 1 15.14 25.56 7.66
CA MET A 1 14.75 24.14 7.63
C MET A 1 14.31 23.87 6.21
N ASP A 2 15.13 23.14 5.45
CA ASP A 2 14.80 22.76 4.08
C ASP A 2 13.57 21.86 4.09
N ASN A 3 12.52 22.30 3.42
CA ASN A 3 11.30 21.54 3.14
C ASN A 3 11.60 20.46 2.09
N GLN A 4 12.51 19.54 2.38
CA GLN A 4 12.53 18.29 1.64
C GLN A 4 11.27 17.53 2.05
N PRO A 5 10.35 17.24 1.11
CA PRO A 5 9.19 16.42 1.42
C PRO A 5 9.74 15.12 2.03
N GLU A 6 9.25 14.75 3.21
CA GLU A 6 9.60 13.45 3.78
C GLU A 6 9.43 12.40 2.68
N PRO A 7 10.42 11.51 2.47
CA PRO A 7 10.38 10.55 1.36
C PRO A 7 9.08 9.72 1.35
N LEU A 8 8.44 9.57 2.51
CA LEU A 8 7.13 8.97 2.70
C LEU A 8 5.98 9.69 1.99
N ASP A 9 5.96 11.03 2.05
CA ASP A 9 4.88 11.84 1.49
C ASP A 9 4.90 11.76 -0.05
N TYR A 10 6.09 11.65 -0.62
CA TYR A 10 6.30 11.44 -2.05
C TYR A 10 5.89 10.04 -2.52
N HIS A 11 6.29 8.98 -1.80
CA HIS A 11 5.91 7.61 -2.13
C HIS A 11 4.41 7.36 -2.00
N TYR A 12 3.78 7.91 -0.94
CA TYR A 12 2.34 7.81 -0.76
C TYR A 12 1.58 8.51 -1.88
N LYS A 13 1.93 9.77 -2.21
CA LYS A 13 1.29 10.53 -3.31
C LYS A 13 1.47 9.85 -4.67
N THR A 14 2.63 9.27 -4.93
CA THR A 14 2.90 8.58 -6.21
C THR A 14 2.11 7.28 -6.32
N ASN A 15 2.03 6.50 -5.23
CA ASN A 15 1.23 5.28 -5.19
C ASN A 15 -0.26 5.61 -5.32
N LEU A 16 -0.76 6.65 -4.66
CA LEU A 16 -2.15 7.10 -4.76
C LEU A 16 -2.53 7.44 -6.21
N LYS A 17 -1.67 8.16 -6.94
CA LYS A 17 -1.90 8.50 -8.36
C LYS A 17 -2.02 7.26 -9.23
N LEU A 18 -1.15 6.28 -9.01
CA LEU A 18 -1.19 5.02 -9.76
C LEU A 18 -2.46 4.21 -9.45
N ASP A 19 -2.93 4.21 -8.20
CA ASP A 19 -4.19 3.58 -7.80
C ASP A 19 -5.40 4.22 -8.49
N TYR A 20 -5.46 5.57 -8.51
CA TYR A 20 -6.52 6.29 -9.22
C TYR A 20 -6.46 6.07 -10.73
N PHE A 21 -5.26 5.97 -11.31
CA PHE A 21 -5.10 5.69 -12.73
C PHE A 21 -5.65 4.30 -13.10
N ILE A 22 -5.27 3.26 -12.37
CA ILE A 22 -5.72 1.89 -12.63
C ILE A 22 -7.24 1.81 -12.49
N LEU A 23 -7.80 2.33 -11.40
CA LEU A 23 -9.24 2.32 -11.17
C LEU A 23 -9.99 3.15 -12.23
N GLY A 24 -9.45 4.31 -12.60
CA GLY A 24 -10.01 5.15 -13.65
C GLY A 24 -9.99 4.47 -15.02
N ALA A 25 -8.91 3.77 -15.34
CA ALA A 25 -8.80 2.98 -16.56
C ALA A 25 -9.81 1.82 -16.59
N ASP A 26 -9.94 1.07 -15.48
CA ASP A 26 -10.93 0.01 -15.35
C ASP A 26 -12.35 0.55 -15.57
N ILE A 27 -12.73 1.65 -14.88
CA ILE A 27 -14.06 2.26 -15.00
C ILE A 27 -14.31 2.77 -16.43
N ALA A 28 -13.32 3.43 -17.04
CA ALA A 28 -13.44 3.95 -18.40
C ALA A 28 -13.65 2.81 -19.41
N ILE A 29 -12.93 1.70 -19.26
CA ILE A 29 -13.06 0.52 -20.11
C ILE A 29 -14.45 -0.11 -19.93
N LEU A 30 -14.90 -0.31 -18.68
CA LEU A 30 -16.24 -0.86 -18.38
C LEU A 30 -17.35 0.04 -18.95
N GLY A 31 -17.22 1.36 -18.79
CA GLY A 31 -18.17 2.33 -19.31
C GLY A 31 -18.23 2.30 -20.84
N TRP A 32 -17.06 2.27 -21.50
CA TRP A 32 -16.99 2.19 -22.95
C TRP A 32 -17.60 0.88 -23.48
N THR A 33 -17.32 -0.26 -22.85
CA THR A 33 -17.86 -1.56 -23.30
C THR A 33 -19.35 -1.73 -23.02
N LEU A 34 -19.90 -1.10 -21.96
CA LEU A 34 -21.35 -1.07 -21.69
C LEU A 34 -22.13 -0.17 -22.66
N VAL A 35 -21.55 0.95 -23.08
CA VAL A 35 -22.24 1.90 -23.96
C VAL A 35 -22.17 1.46 -25.42
N ASN A 36 -21.13 0.73 -25.82
CA ASN A 36 -20.95 0.29 -27.20
C ASN A 36 -21.32 -1.19 -27.41
N LEU A 37 -22.41 -1.72 -26.82
CA LEU A 37 -22.75 -3.15 -26.95
C LEU A 37 -22.91 -3.65 -28.40
N ASP A 38 -23.08 -2.75 -29.36
CA ASP A 38 -23.21 -3.04 -30.80
C ASP A 38 -21.95 -3.66 -31.44
N TRP A 39 -20.77 -3.58 -30.80
CA TRP A 39 -19.56 -4.26 -31.29
C TRP A 39 -19.52 -5.76 -30.97
N LEU A 40 -20.42 -6.28 -30.14
CA LEU A 40 -20.37 -7.66 -29.64
C LEU A 40 -20.89 -8.64 -30.70
N PRO A 41 -20.04 -9.55 -31.23
CA PRO A 41 -20.49 -10.53 -32.20
C PRO A 41 -21.42 -11.55 -31.55
N LYS A 42 -22.44 -12.00 -32.28
CA LYS A 42 -23.50 -12.88 -31.76
C LYS A 42 -23.13 -14.36 -31.70
N GLU A 43 -21.92 -14.72 -32.13
CA GLU A 43 -21.49 -16.13 -32.14
C GLU A 43 -21.07 -16.58 -30.72
N ARG A 44 -21.32 -17.85 -30.41
CA ARG A 44 -21.09 -18.41 -29.06
C ARG A 44 -19.64 -18.26 -28.58
N LEU A 45 -18.66 -18.29 -29.48
CA LEU A 45 -17.23 -18.12 -29.12
C LEU A 45 -16.96 -16.71 -28.54
N TYR A 46 -17.59 -15.68 -29.08
CA TYR A 46 -17.40 -14.31 -28.61
C TYR A 46 -18.01 -14.08 -27.24
N VAL A 47 -19.14 -14.73 -26.93
CA VAL A 47 -19.74 -14.67 -25.58
C VAL A 47 -18.76 -15.09 -24.49
N TYR A 48 -17.97 -16.16 -24.73
CA TYR A 48 -16.93 -16.59 -23.78
C TYR A 48 -15.76 -15.61 -23.70
N LEU A 49 -15.30 -15.05 -24.83
CA LEU A 49 -14.22 -14.06 -24.86
C LEU A 49 -14.61 -12.77 -24.13
N ILE A 50 -15.85 -12.31 -24.32
CA ILE A 50 -16.43 -11.16 -23.63
C ILE A 50 -16.50 -11.46 -22.13
N GLY A 51 -17.05 -12.62 -21.73
CA GLY A 51 -17.11 -13.02 -20.32
C GLY A 51 -15.73 -13.08 -19.65
N ALA A 52 -14.72 -13.61 -20.37
CA ALA A 52 -13.33 -13.63 -19.90
C ALA A 52 -12.77 -12.21 -19.74
N PHE A 53 -13.03 -11.32 -20.70
CA PHE A 53 -12.66 -9.91 -20.62
C PHE A 53 -13.25 -9.22 -19.38
N TRP A 54 -14.56 -9.33 -19.16
CA TRP A 54 -15.21 -8.73 -17.98
C TRP A 54 -14.66 -9.30 -16.67
N SER A 55 -14.37 -10.60 -16.64
CA SER A 55 -13.76 -11.25 -15.47
C SER A 55 -12.36 -10.71 -15.19
N LEU A 56 -11.54 -10.46 -16.22
CA LEU A 56 -10.21 -9.87 -16.07
C LEU A 56 -10.26 -8.44 -15.54
N VAL A 57 -11.18 -7.61 -16.06
CA VAL A 57 -11.35 -6.24 -15.56
C VAL A 57 -11.84 -6.27 -14.10
N ALA A 58 -12.78 -7.15 -13.75
CA ALA A 58 -13.22 -7.31 -12.36
C ALA A 58 -12.06 -7.72 -11.43
N LEU A 59 -11.20 -8.66 -11.86
CA LEU A 59 -10.01 -9.06 -11.10
C LEU A 59 -8.97 -7.94 -11.01
N SER A 60 -8.83 -7.10 -12.04
CA SER A 60 -7.99 -5.89 -12.01
C SER A 60 -8.46 -4.92 -10.93
N VAL A 61 -9.76 -4.62 -10.91
CA VAL A 61 -10.38 -3.76 -9.89
C VAL A 61 -10.17 -4.31 -8.49
N ILE A 62 -10.44 -5.60 -8.26
CA ILE A 62 -10.23 -6.25 -6.96
C ILE A 62 -8.76 -6.13 -6.53
N SER A 63 -7.82 -6.37 -7.45
CA SER A 63 -6.39 -6.23 -7.18
C SER A 63 -6.01 -4.80 -6.81
N GLY A 64 -6.56 -3.80 -7.53
CA GLY A 64 -6.37 -2.39 -7.21
C GLY A 64 -6.90 -2.01 -5.82
N VAL A 65 -8.10 -2.49 -5.45
CA VAL A 65 -8.68 -2.26 -4.12
C VAL A 65 -7.83 -2.91 -3.02
N LEU A 66 -7.38 -4.16 -3.22
CA LEU A 66 -6.48 -4.83 -2.27
C LEU A 66 -5.18 -4.03 -2.09
N ARG A 67 -4.61 -3.50 -3.18
CA ARG A 67 -3.42 -2.65 -3.12
C ARG A 67 -3.65 -1.40 -2.26
N GLN A 68 -4.78 -0.71 -2.44
CA GLN A 68 -5.12 0.47 -1.63
C GLN A 68 -5.21 0.13 -0.13
N ILE A 69 -5.80 -1.02 0.21
CA ILE A 69 -5.87 -1.51 1.59
C ILE A 69 -4.47 -1.72 2.16
N TYR A 70 -3.57 -2.39 1.41
CA TYR A 70 -2.19 -2.57 1.85
C TYR A 70 -1.42 -1.25 1.99
N ASN A 71 -1.62 -0.28 1.08
CA ASN A 71 -1.03 1.05 1.19
C ASN A 71 -1.50 1.81 2.44
N ALA A 72 -2.79 1.71 2.78
CA ALA A 72 -3.31 2.29 4.02
C ALA A 72 -2.71 1.63 5.28
N MET A 73 -2.58 0.30 5.27
CA MET A 73 -1.91 -0.42 6.37
C MET A 73 -0.44 -0.04 6.51
N LEU A 74 0.29 0.09 5.40
CA LEU A 74 1.69 0.52 5.38
C LEU A 74 1.88 1.89 6.00
N PHE A 75 0.99 2.84 5.66
CA PHE A 75 1.03 4.17 6.25
C PHE A 75 0.87 4.13 7.77
N GLY A 76 -0.14 3.41 8.28
CA GLY A 76 -0.37 3.28 9.72
C GLY A 76 0.78 2.59 10.46
N ILE A 77 1.32 1.50 9.90
CA ILE A 77 2.45 0.76 10.50
C ILE A 77 3.70 1.63 10.52
N ASN A 78 3.97 2.36 9.43
CA ASN A 78 5.14 3.22 9.38
C ASN A 78 5.04 4.33 10.44
N HIS A 79 3.91 5.01 10.56
CA HIS A 79 3.69 6.04 11.57
C HIS A 79 3.90 5.51 13.00
N GLN A 80 3.39 4.31 13.30
CA GLN A 80 3.62 3.67 14.61
C GLN A 80 5.09 3.34 14.85
N SER A 81 5.79 2.84 13.82
CA SER A 81 7.21 2.47 13.93
C SER A 81 8.12 3.67 14.13
N VAL A 82 7.88 4.77 13.39
CA VAL A 82 8.62 6.03 13.52
C VAL A 82 8.39 6.65 14.90
N TYR A 83 7.14 6.68 15.37
CA TYR A 83 6.82 7.19 16.71
C TYR A 83 7.48 6.37 17.82
N ALA A 84 7.50 5.04 17.69
CA ALA A 84 8.21 4.17 18.63
C ALA A 84 9.72 4.45 18.62
N ALA A 85 10.32 4.60 17.43
CA ALA A 85 11.74 4.95 17.29
C ALA A 85 12.07 6.30 17.93
N GLU A 86 11.19 7.29 17.76
CA GLU A 86 11.36 8.63 18.33
C GLU A 86 11.35 8.58 19.87
N ILE A 87 10.39 7.88 20.48
CA ILE A 87 10.35 7.69 21.94
C ILE A 87 11.62 6.96 22.43
N ALA A 88 12.04 5.90 21.74
CA ALA A 88 13.27 5.18 22.10
C ALA A 88 14.50 6.11 22.06
N ASN A 89 14.63 6.91 21.00
CA ASN A 89 15.71 7.89 20.86
C ASN A 89 15.66 8.97 21.95
N GLN A 90 14.48 9.46 22.34
CA GLN A 90 14.33 10.44 23.41
C GLN A 90 14.78 9.86 24.76
N ILE A 91 14.38 8.62 25.08
CA ILE A 91 14.79 7.92 26.31
C ILE A 91 16.30 7.70 26.32
N GLU A 92 16.88 7.22 25.22
CA GLU A 92 18.32 7.00 25.10
C GLU A 92 19.11 8.31 25.26
N ARG A 93 18.69 9.39 24.58
CA ARG A 93 19.33 10.71 24.71
C ARG A 93 19.23 11.27 26.12
N ALA A 94 18.06 11.16 26.75
CA ALA A 94 17.88 11.57 28.13
C ALA A 94 18.78 10.77 29.09
N SER A 95 18.92 9.46 28.88
CA SER A 95 19.81 8.63 29.70
C SER A 95 21.30 9.03 29.60
N MET A 96 21.75 9.50 28.43
CA MET A 96 23.14 9.94 28.22
C MET A 96 23.51 11.20 29.02
N GLY A 97 22.53 11.98 29.49
CA GLY A 97 22.77 13.18 30.30
C GLY A 97 23.38 12.90 31.68
N GLY A 98 23.36 11.65 32.14
CA GLY A 98 23.91 11.23 33.43
C GLY A 98 23.10 11.76 34.62
N GLY A 99 22.49 10.87 35.38
CA GLY A 99 21.68 11.25 36.54
C GLY A 99 20.70 10.17 36.98
N SER A 100 19.84 10.55 37.92
CA SER A 100 18.75 9.73 38.44
C SER A 100 17.41 10.35 38.06
N PHE A 101 16.51 9.52 37.52
CA PHE A 101 15.19 9.90 37.04
C PHE A 101 14.13 9.50 38.06
N ILE A 102 13.08 10.30 38.24
CA ILE A 102 11.92 9.89 39.03
C ILE A 102 10.90 9.26 38.10
N ASN A 103 10.58 7.99 38.31
CA ASN A 103 9.49 7.34 37.59
C ASN A 103 8.15 7.88 38.11
N GLN A 104 7.42 8.63 37.29
CA GLN A 104 6.15 9.25 37.69
C GLN A 104 5.06 8.27 38.12
N GLN A 105 5.06 7.03 37.61
CA GLN A 105 4.05 6.02 37.97
C GLN A 105 4.35 5.35 39.32
N THR A 106 5.63 5.22 39.68
CA THR A 106 6.05 4.49 40.89
C THR A 106 6.60 5.39 41.99
N GLY A 107 6.88 6.66 41.68
CA GLY A 107 7.55 7.62 42.57
C GLY A 107 9.00 7.27 42.91
N LYS A 108 9.55 6.19 42.34
CA LYS A 108 10.88 5.68 42.68
C LYS A 108 11.96 6.34 41.83
N MET A 109 13.12 6.53 42.46
CA MET A 109 14.35 6.93 41.78
C MET A 109 14.85 5.77 40.91
N MET A 110 15.17 6.07 39.66
CA MET A 110 15.66 5.13 38.65
C MET A 110 17.00 5.64 38.13
N LEU A 111 18.01 4.77 38.11
CA LEU A 111 19.33 5.13 37.57
C LEU A 111 19.27 5.27 36.05
N SER A 112 20.17 6.07 35.46
CA SER A 112 20.25 6.25 34.01
C SER A 112 20.26 4.94 33.20
N GLU A 113 21.03 3.92 33.63
CA GLU A 113 21.05 2.61 32.96
C GLU A 113 19.72 1.86 33.03
N GLU A 114 18.98 2.00 34.14
CA GLU A 114 17.64 1.42 34.26
C GLU A 114 16.62 2.19 33.43
N PHE A 115 16.77 3.52 33.35
CA PHE A 115 15.94 4.37 32.50
C PHE A 115 16.16 4.07 31.01
N LYS A 116 17.40 3.82 30.60
CA LYS A 116 17.72 3.40 29.22
C LYS A 116 17.01 2.10 28.81
N LYS A 117 16.80 1.16 29.74
CA LYS A 117 16.04 -0.08 29.46
C LYS A 117 14.58 0.18 29.10
N LEU A 118 14.01 1.34 29.44
CA LEU A 118 12.67 1.72 28.99
C LEU A 118 12.59 1.95 27.48
N ALA A 119 13.72 2.18 26.79
CA ALA A 119 13.76 2.29 25.34
C ALA A 119 13.59 0.93 24.64
N ASN A 120 13.98 -0.18 25.27
CA ASN A 120 13.93 -1.53 24.69
C ASN A 120 12.55 -1.93 24.12
N PRO A 121 11.43 -1.80 24.85
CA PRO A 121 10.11 -2.15 24.30
C PRO A 121 9.72 -1.29 23.10
N HIS A 122 10.23 -0.06 22.99
CA HIS A 122 9.98 0.81 21.84
C HIS A 122 10.86 0.41 20.64
N ARG A 123 12.11 -0.01 20.87
CA ARG A 123 12.99 -0.59 19.84
C ARG A 123 12.45 -1.91 19.29
N GLU A 124 11.89 -2.76 20.13
CA GLU A 124 11.22 -4.00 19.69
C GLU A 124 9.99 -3.70 18.81
N LYS A 125 9.18 -2.71 19.20
CA LYS A 125 8.04 -2.24 18.39
C LYS A 125 8.48 -1.64 17.05
N GLU A 126 9.57 -0.86 17.03
CA GLU A 126 10.17 -0.34 15.80
C GLU A 126 10.58 -1.50 14.86
N LYS A 127 11.30 -2.50 15.39
CA LYS A 127 11.75 -3.66 14.61
C LYS A 127 10.59 -4.47 14.03
N LEU A 128 9.60 -4.80 14.86
CA LEU A 128 8.38 -5.49 14.43
C LEU A 128 7.59 -4.67 13.40
N GLY A 129 7.57 -3.34 13.56
CA GLY A 129 6.97 -2.42 12.60
C GLY A 129 7.65 -2.48 11.23
N LYS A 130 8.99 -2.46 11.21
CA LYS A 130 9.79 -2.60 9.97
C LYS A 130 9.57 -3.93 9.27
N GLU A 131 9.57 -5.04 10.02
CA GLU A 131 9.31 -6.38 9.46
C GLU A 131 7.91 -6.48 8.82
N LYS A 132 6.89 -5.95 9.51
CA LYS A 132 5.53 -5.88 8.95
C LYS A 132 5.47 -4.96 7.73
N TYR A 133 6.12 -3.81 7.78
CA TYR A 133 6.18 -2.87 6.67
C TYR A 133 6.76 -3.53 5.41
N GLU A 134 7.89 -4.23 5.51
CA GLU A 134 8.46 -4.95 4.37
C GLU A 134 7.53 -6.03 3.81
N LYS A 135 6.84 -6.77 4.69
CA LYS A 135 5.89 -7.80 4.27
C LYS A 135 4.72 -7.21 3.49
N TYR A 136 4.09 -6.16 4.03
CA TYR A 136 2.94 -5.52 3.37
C TYR A 136 3.35 -4.74 2.12
N SER A 137 4.58 -4.22 2.07
CA SER A 137 5.13 -3.53 0.89
C SER A 137 5.27 -4.50 -0.28
N ARG A 138 5.79 -5.71 -0.03
CA ARG A 138 5.83 -6.77 -1.04
C ARG A 138 4.44 -7.17 -1.53
N CYS A 139 3.46 -7.30 -0.63
CA CYS A 139 2.08 -7.58 -1.02
C CYS A 139 1.49 -6.46 -1.90
N SER A 140 1.67 -5.20 -1.50
CA SER A 140 1.22 -4.04 -2.29
C SER A 140 1.83 -4.03 -3.70
N GLN A 141 3.13 -4.27 -3.82
CA GLN A 141 3.81 -4.37 -5.12
C GLN A 141 3.27 -5.52 -5.97
N PHE A 142 3.01 -6.68 -5.37
CA PHE A 142 2.41 -7.82 -6.08
C PHE A 142 1.05 -7.46 -6.66
N TYR A 143 0.15 -6.88 -5.87
CA TYR A 143 -1.18 -6.48 -6.34
C TYR A 143 -1.13 -5.34 -7.37
N SER A 144 -0.14 -4.44 -7.28
CA SER A 144 0.14 -3.45 -8.32
C SER A 144 0.43 -4.10 -9.67
N ASN A 145 1.36 -5.05 -9.68
CA ASN A 145 1.80 -5.68 -10.91
C ASN A 145 0.69 -6.58 -11.46
N ALA A 146 -0.05 -7.26 -10.59
CA ALA A 146 -1.21 -8.07 -10.96
C ALA A 146 -2.28 -7.21 -11.64
N SER A 147 -2.67 -6.06 -11.06
CA SER A 147 -3.71 -5.21 -11.66
C SER A 147 -3.28 -4.66 -13.02
N ILE A 148 -2.03 -4.20 -13.15
CA ILE A 148 -1.50 -3.69 -14.43
C ILE A 148 -1.46 -4.81 -15.49
N CYS A 149 -0.99 -6.01 -15.13
CA CYS A 149 -0.96 -7.15 -16.05
C CYS A 149 -2.37 -7.57 -16.47
N LEU A 150 -3.32 -7.67 -15.53
CA LEU A 150 -4.70 -8.03 -15.83
C LEU A 150 -5.36 -7.00 -16.76
N LEU A 151 -5.13 -5.72 -16.50
CA LEU A 151 -5.60 -4.63 -17.35
C LEU A 151 -5.01 -4.71 -18.77
N ALA A 152 -3.70 -4.95 -18.88
CA ALA A 152 -3.04 -5.09 -20.17
C ALA A 152 -3.57 -6.30 -20.97
N ILE A 153 -3.78 -7.44 -20.31
CA ILE A 153 -4.36 -8.64 -20.92
C ILE A 153 -5.82 -8.37 -21.33
N ALA A 154 -6.60 -7.68 -20.51
CA ALA A 154 -7.97 -7.31 -20.83
C ALA A 154 -8.03 -6.41 -22.09
N LEU A 155 -7.18 -5.38 -22.16
CA LEU A 155 -7.08 -4.51 -23.33
C LEU A 155 -6.66 -5.28 -24.59
N PHE A 156 -5.73 -6.21 -24.47
CA PHE A 156 -5.29 -7.04 -25.59
C PHE A 156 -6.43 -7.95 -26.08
N LEU A 157 -7.18 -8.56 -25.16
CA LEU A 157 -8.37 -9.34 -25.47
C LEU A 157 -9.44 -8.51 -26.17
N LEU A 158 -9.64 -7.26 -25.74
CA LEU A 158 -10.57 -6.32 -26.37
C LEU A 158 -10.16 -6.00 -27.82
N ILE A 159 -8.87 -5.75 -28.06
CA ILE A 159 -8.35 -5.48 -29.40
C ILE A 159 -8.53 -6.69 -30.31
N ILE A 160 -8.17 -7.90 -29.85
CA ILE A 160 -8.32 -9.14 -30.64
C ILE A 160 -9.79 -9.37 -30.99
N THR A 161 -10.69 -9.27 -30.00
CA THR A 161 -12.12 -9.44 -30.26
C THR A 161 -12.64 -8.41 -31.24
N ARG A 162 -12.15 -7.17 -31.18
CA ARG A 162 -12.54 -6.13 -32.13
C ARG A 162 -12.04 -6.39 -33.55
N ILE A 163 -10.78 -6.82 -33.71
CA ILE A 163 -10.21 -7.17 -35.02
C ILE A 163 -10.93 -8.37 -35.64
N LEU A 164 -11.24 -9.38 -34.84
CA LEU A 164 -11.97 -10.57 -35.33
C LEU A 164 -13.45 -10.28 -35.65
N SER A 165 -14.02 -9.23 -35.06
CA SER A 165 -15.40 -8.78 -35.33
C SER A 165 -15.55 -7.89 -36.57
N LEU A 166 -14.44 -7.40 -37.13
CA LEU A 166 -14.36 -6.53 -38.30
C LEU A 166 -14.38 -7.36 -39.59
#